data_AF-A0A7R9C274-F1
#
_entry.id   AF-A0A7R9C274-F1
#
_cell.length_a   1.000
_cell.length_b   1.000
_cell.length_c   1.000
_cell.angle_alpha   90.00
_cell.angle_beta   90.00
_cell.angle_gamma   90.00
#
_symmetry.space_group_name_H-M   'P 1'
#
loop_
_entity.id
_entity.type
_entity.pdbx_description
1 polymer ?
#
loop_
_entity_poly.entity_id
_entity_poly.type
_entity_poly.pdbx_seq_one_letter_code
_entity_poly.pdbx_strand_id
1 'polypeptide(L)'
;MAVGSLKKVGQHWYREFTCSNENVVPPLVLFSSFRMFAAGVGYALPFSTMLARQAMLATASAHHISGVVQLMLCGFAFGIQCCVAVETWVLKPSGLVVAWDPSRGRVAECGHSASEILVASTYVAFLLGCLLVVGPAAATKKRNFREGLYLCVASWAVAAVWITWCALLALYPNWTRLIVSAGMTSSATIILVVVYAPKLCFIMTHSLTFSEEPADGKRIVGIPRIGNANIKGQKRHHSNSPSSLGKYCPDNEMTMTRSIGDDDTATEIVHATNLAVLNRAFASD
;
A
#
# COMPACT_ATOMS: atom_id res chain seq x y z
N MET A 1 -3.90 -46.87 -38.46
CA MET A 1 -5.04 -45.92 -38.36
C MET A 1 -5.76 -45.98 -36.99
N ALA A 2 -5.07 -46.31 -35.88
CA ALA A 2 -5.72 -46.47 -34.56
C ALA A 2 -5.40 -45.36 -33.53
N VAL A 3 -4.65 -44.33 -33.93
CA VAL A 3 -4.27 -43.21 -33.03
C VAL A 3 -5.32 -42.08 -33.02
N GLY A 4 -6.23 -42.05 -34.01
CA GLY A 4 -7.27 -41.03 -34.12
C GLY A 4 -8.44 -41.19 -33.12
N SER A 5 -8.80 -42.43 -32.77
CA SER A 5 -9.95 -42.70 -31.87
C SER A 5 -9.63 -42.45 -30.39
N LEU A 6 -8.38 -42.58 -29.95
CA LEU A 6 -7.99 -42.29 -28.56
C LEU A 6 -8.01 -40.79 -28.24
N LYS A 7 -7.76 -39.91 -29.23
CA LYS A 7 -7.94 -38.46 -29.06
C LYS A 7 -9.41 -38.06 -28.93
N LYS A 8 -10.32 -38.75 -29.64
CA LYS A 8 -11.76 -38.47 -29.59
C LYS A 8 -12.41 -38.93 -28.28
N VAL A 9 -11.96 -40.06 -27.71
CA VAL A 9 -12.44 -40.53 -26.41
C VAL A 9 -11.91 -39.64 -25.28
N GLY A 10 -10.63 -39.22 -25.33
CA GLY A 10 -10.06 -38.29 -24.35
C GLY A 10 -10.72 -36.91 -24.33
N GLN A 11 -11.22 -36.42 -25.47
CA GLN A 11 -11.98 -35.16 -25.54
C GLN A 11 -13.43 -35.28 -25.08
N HIS A 12 -14.05 -36.47 -25.17
CA HIS A 12 -15.39 -36.68 -24.66
C HIS A 12 -15.40 -36.70 -23.12
N TRP A 13 -14.41 -37.36 -22.51
CA TRP A 13 -14.25 -37.37 -21.05
C TRP A 13 -13.86 -36.00 -20.48
N TYR A 14 -13.15 -35.16 -21.24
CA TYR A 14 -12.78 -33.82 -20.78
C TYR A 14 -13.98 -32.85 -20.71
N ARG A 15 -15.08 -33.13 -21.41
CA ARG A 15 -16.30 -32.31 -21.36
C ARG A 15 -17.25 -32.65 -20.20
N GLU A 16 -17.08 -33.81 -19.55
CA GLU A 16 -17.99 -34.29 -18.49
C GLU A 16 -17.48 -34.07 -17.06
N PHE A 17 -16.26 -33.56 -16.90
CA PHE A 17 -15.67 -33.21 -15.61
C PHE A 17 -15.54 -31.69 -15.38
N THR A 18 -16.49 -30.91 -15.88
CA THR A 18 -16.80 -29.65 -15.21
C THR A 18 -17.33 -29.99 -13.81
N CYS A 19 -17.04 -29.16 -12.79
CA CYS A 19 -17.76 -29.20 -11.51
C CYS A 19 -19.23 -28.75 -11.68
N SER A 20 -19.89 -29.27 -12.72
CA SER A 20 -21.24 -29.02 -13.22
C SER A 20 -21.93 -30.37 -13.46
N ASN A 21 -21.62 -31.39 -12.65
CA ASN A 21 -22.54 -32.50 -12.49
C ASN A 21 -23.52 -32.07 -11.40
N GLU A 22 -24.82 -32.07 -11.72
CA GLU A 22 -25.97 -31.59 -10.92
C GLU A 22 -26.06 -32.13 -9.48
N ASN A 23 -25.17 -33.04 -9.08
CA ASN A 23 -25.15 -33.71 -7.80
C ASN A 23 -23.97 -33.30 -6.89
N VAL A 24 -23.15 -32.32 -7.28
CA VAL A 24 -22.02 -31.82 -6.47
C VAL A 24 -22.30 -30.40 -5.97
N VAL A 25 -22.44 -30.31 -4.64
CA VAL A 25 -22.83 -29.18 -3.79
C VAL A 25 -22.42 -27.78 -4.35
N PRO A 26 -23.38 -26.90 -4.74
CA PRO A 26 -23.10 -25.50 -5.14
C PRO A 26 -22.20 -24.67 -4.20
N PRO A 27 -22.18 -24.84 -2.86
CA PRO A 27 -21.27 -24.10 -1.98
C PRO A 27 -19.77 -24.30 -2.27
N LEU A 28 -19.34 -25.46 -2.78
CA LEU A 28 -17.91 -25.74 -3.02
C LEU A 28 -17.34 -24.95 -4.20
N VAL A 29 -18.13 -24.82 -5.28
CA VAL A 29 -17.76 -24.05 -6.48
C VAL A 29 -17.74 -22.55 -6.15
N LEU A 30 -18.78 -22.07 -5.46
CA LEU A 30 -18.83 -20.68 -4.99
C LEU A 30 -17.65 -20.34 -4.07
N PHE A 31 -17.28 -21.24 -3.17
CA PHE A 31 -16.15 -21.05 -2.28
C PHE A 31 -14.81 -20.99 -3.04
N SER A 32 -14.60 -21.86 -4.04
CA SER A 32 -13.36 -21.86 -4.84
C SER A 32 -13.22 -20.57 -5.66
N SER A 33 -14.30 -20.11 -6.29
CA SER A 33 -14.32 -18.85 -7.03
C SER A 33 -14.12 -17.63 -6.12
N PHE A 34 -14.78 -17.62 -4.95
CA PHE A 34 -14.61 -16.54 -3.96
C PHE A 34 -13.17 -16.44 -3.45
N ARG A 35 -12.46 -17.56 -3.29
CA ARG A 35 -11.05 -17.55 -2.88
C ARG A 35 -10.15 -16.83 -3.88
N MET A 36 -10.37 -17.01 -5.18
CA MET A 36 -9.62 -16.30 -6.22
C MET A 36 -9.96 -14.82 -6.25
N PHE A 37 -11.24 -14.48 -6.09
CA PHE A 37 -11.69 -13.09 -5.95
C PHE A 37 -11.01 -12.42 -4.74
N ALA A 38 -11.07 -13.05 -3.57
CA ALA A 38 -10.47 -12.56 -2.34
C ALA A 38 -8.94 -12.41 -2.46
N ALA A 39 -8.27 -13.33 -3.16
CA ALA A 39 -6.83 -13.23 -3.41
C ALA A 39 -6.47 -12.01 -4.27
N GLY A 40 -7.21 -11.77 -5.36
CA GLY A 40 -6.98 -10.61 -6.22
C GLY A 40 -7.24 -9.29 -5.52
N VAL A 41 -8.40 -9.17 -4.87
CA VAL A 41 -8.80 -7.97 -4.12
C VAL A 41 -7.87 -7.71 -2.93
N GLY A 42 -7.44 -8.77 -2.24
CA GLY A 42 -6.53 -8.70 -1.10
C GLY A 42 -5.15 -8.12 -1.44
N TYR A 43 -4.65 -8.35 -2.66
CA TYR A 43 -3.42 -7.71 -3.14
C TYR A 43 -3.66 -6.29 -3.66
N ALA A 44 -4.74 -6.06 -4.39
CA ALA A 44 -4.95 -4.76 -5.02
C ALA A 44 -5.23 -3.64 -4.02
N LEU A 45 -5.91 -3.92 -2.91
CA LEU A 45 -6.21 -2.90 -1.91
C LEU A 45 -4.94 -2.27 -1.30
N PRO A 46 -4.00 -3.03 -0.70
CA PRO A 46 -2.78 -2.45 -0.17
C PRO A 46 -1.91 -1.81 -1.26
N PHE A 47 -1.77 -2.43 -2.44
CA PHE A 47 -0.96 -1.84 -3.52
C PHE A 47 -1.56 -0.55 -4.09
N SER A 48 -2.87 -0.46 -4.24
CA SER A 48 -3.54 0.77 -4.70
C SER A 48 -3.35 1.90 -3.68
N THR A 49 -3.47 1.60 -2.38
CA THR A 49 -3.25 2.60 -1.32
C THR A 49 -1.79 3.06 -1.26
N MET A 50 -0.83 2.13 -1.40
CA MET A 50 0.60 2.44 -1.45
C MET A 50 0.95 3.27 -2.68
N LEU A 51 0.43 2.91 -3.87
CA LEU A 51 0.65 3.64 -5.11
C LEU A 51 0.11 5.07 -5.01
N ALA A 52 -1.13 5.22 -4.54
CA ALA A 52 -1.74 6.53 -4.39
C ALA A 52 -0.95 7.43 -3.43
N ARG A 53 -0.46 6.86 -2.31
CA ARG A 53 0.37 7.58 -1.35
C ARG A 53 1.74 7.95 -1.91
N GLN A 54 2.40 7.05 -2.65
CA GLN A 54 3.67 7.36 -3.29
C GLN A 54 3.54 8.39 -4.40
N ALA A 55 2.47 8.34 -5.19
CA ALA A 55 2.17 9.34 -6.21
C ALA A 55 1.95 10.73 -5.59
N MET A 56 1.23 10.82 -4.48
CA MET A 56 1.06 12.06 -3.72
C MET A 56 2.41 12.59 -3.23
N LEU A 57 3.25 11.75 -2.62
CA LEU A 57 4.57 12.16 -2.11
C LEU A 57 5.50 12.64 -3.23
N ALA A 58 5.44 12.00 -4.40
CA ALA A 58 6.24 12.38 -5.55
C ALA A 58 5.82 13.75 -6.10
N THR A 59 4.52 14.05 -6.12
CA THR A 59 3.95 15.27 -6.71
C THR A 59 3.85 16.43 -5.72
N ALA A 60 4.02 16.21 -4.41
CA ALA A 60 3.80 17.21 -3.35
C ALA A 60 4.68 18.46 -3.43
N SER A 61 5.69 18.46 -4.29
CA SER A 61 6.52 19.65 -4.56
C SER A 61 5.97 20.56 -5.66
N ALA A 62 5.01 20.08 -6.46
CA ALA A 62 4.58 20.77 -7.68
C ALA A 62 3.30 21.58 -7.47
N HIS A 63 2.32 21.08 -6.72
CA HIS A 63 1.03 21.75 -6.51
C HIS A 63 0.42 21.36 -5.15
N HIS A 64 -0.52 22.15 -4.63
CA HIS A 64 -1.30 21.82 -3.44
C HIS A 64 -2.18 20.59 -3.74
N ILE A 65 -1.70 19.40 -3.40
CA ILE A 65 -2.40 18.16 -3.76
C ILE A 65 -3.62 18.00 -2.86
N SER A 66 -4.78 18.03 -3.50
CA SER A 66 -6.03 17.64 -2.85
C SER A 66 -6.05 16.14 -2.60
N GLY A 67 -6.42 15.73 -1.38
CA GLY A 67 -6.65 14.32 -1.02
C GLY A 67 -7.69 13.63 -1.91
N VAL A 68 -8.53 14.40 -2.61
CA VAL A 68 -9.49 13.91 -3.61
C VAL A 68 -8.78 13.19 -4.76
N VAL A 69 -7.67 13.73 -5.26
CA VAL A 69 -6.92 13.12 -6.38
C VAL A 69 -6.30 11.79 -5.95
N GLN A 70 -5.81 11.72 -4.70
CA GLN A 70 -5.29 10.49 -4.13
C GLN A 70 -6.38 9.42 -4.02
N LEU A 71 -7.58 9.81 -3.54
CA LEU A 71 -8.72 8.90 -3.44
C LEU A 71 -9.18 8.42 -4.83
N MET A 72 -9.25 9.31 -5.81
CA MET A 72 -9.59 8.96 -7.19
C MET A 72 -8.59 7.97 -7.79
N LEU A 73 -7.29 8.19 -7.61
CA LEU A 73 -6.25 7.27 -8.10
C LEU A 73 -6.34 5.91 -7.42
N CYS A 74 -6.54 5.88 -6.09
CA CYS A 74 -6.70 4.65 -5.33
C CYS A 74 -7.96 3.88 -5.77
N GLY A 75 -9.10 4.58 -5.89
CA GLY A 75 -10.37 3.99 -6.30
C GLY A 75 -10.33 3.47 -7.73
N PHE A 76 -9.67 4.19 -8.65
CA PHE A 76 -9.47 3.75 -10.02
C PHE A 76 -8.62 2.47 -10.10
N ALA A 77 -7.46 2.45 -9.43
CA ALA A 77 -6.58 1.28 -9.39
C ALA A 77 -7.27 0.06 -8.77
N PHE A 78 -7.97 0.25 -7.65
CA PHE A 78 -8.72 -0.82 -7.00
C PHE A 78 -9.90 -1.30 -7.86
N GLY A 79 -10.63 -0.38 -8.48
CA GLY A 79 -11.78 -0.66 -9.34
C GLY A 79 -11.43 -1.55 -10.52
N ILE A 80 -10.28 -1.33 -11.17
CA ILE A 80 -9.84 -2.21 -12.27
C ILE A 80 -9.63 -3.64 -11.78
N GLN A 81 -9.00 -3.85 -10.61
CA GLN A 81 -8.86 -5.22 -10.08
C GLN A 81 -10.22 -5.85 -9.79
N CYS A 82 -11.18 -5.09 -9.25
CA CYS A 82 -12.54 -5.59 -9.02
C CYS A 82 -13.19 -6.03 -10.33
N CYS A 83 -13.07 -5.24 -11.40
CA CYS A 83 -13.57 -5.62 -12.72
C CYS A 83 -12.92 -6.90 -13.23
N VAL A 84 -11.60 -7.03 -13.15
CA VAL A 84 -10.86 -8.24 -13.56
C VAL A 84 -11.25 -9.46 -12.71
N ALA A 85 -11.46 -9.26 -11.40
CA ALA A 85 -11.85 -10.33 -10.49
C ALA A 85 -13.30 -10.80 -10.77
N VAL A 86 -14.22 -9.88 -11.07
CA VAL A 86 -15.59 -10.18 -11.48
C VAL A 86 -15.61 -10.86 -12.85
N GLU A 87 -14.84 -10.36 -13.82
CA GLU A 87 -14.70 -10.99 -15.14
C GLU A 87 -14.21 -12.44 -15.00
N THR A 88 -13.18 -12.66 -14.18
CA THR A 88 -12.65 -14.01 -13.94
C THR A 88 -13.69 -14.89 -13.25
N TRP A 89 -14.43 -14.36 -12.27
CA TRP A 89 -15.48 -15.10 -11.57
C TRP A 89 -16.65 -15.49 -12.49
N VAL A 90 -17.10 -14.58 -13.36
CA VAL A 90 -18.27 -14.79 -14.23
C VAL A 90 -17.92 -15.57 -15.49
N LEU A 91 -16.81 -15.25 -16.16
CA LEU A 91 -16.46 -15.81 -17.46
C LEU A 91 -15.62 -17.09 -17.38
N LYS A 92 -14.97 -17.36 -16.25
CA LYS A 92 -14.08 -18.52 -16.05
C LYS A 92 -14.50 -19.30 -14.80
N PRO A 93 -15.60 -20.07 -14.84
CA PRO A 93 -16.00 -20.91 -13.72
C PRO A 93 -14.89 -21.92 -13.40
N SER A 94 -14.65 -22.14 -12.10
CA SER A 94 -13.59 -23.02 -11.61
C SER A 94 -13.71 -24.43 -12.19
N GLY A 95 -12.65 -24.91 -12.83
CA GLY A 95 -12.57 -26.26 -13.39
C GLY A 95 -12.18 -27.32 -12.37
N LEU A 96 -12.25 -28.59 -12.76
CA LEU A 96 -11.70 -29.68 -11.97
C LEU A 96 -10.18 -29.71 -12.13
N VAL A 97 -9.45 -29.59 -11.02
CA VAL A 97 -7.99 -29.66 -10.97
C VAL A 97 -7.58 -30.83 -10.08
N VAL A 98 -6.68 -31.67 -10.57
CA VAL A 98 -6.13 -32.78 -9.79
C VAL A 98 -5.01 -32.23 -8.90
N ALA A 99 -5.27 -32.17 -7.60
CA ALA A 99 -4.30 -31.77 -6.59
C ALA A 99 -3.70 -33.00 -5.90
N TRP A 100 -2.48 -32.85 -5.39
CA TRP A 100 -1.85 -33.88 -4.56
C TRP A 100 -2.06 -33.54 -3.09
N ASP A 101 -2.73 -34.42 -2.37
CA ASP A 101 -2.93 -34.36 -0.93
C ASP A 101 -1.98 -35.38 -0.25
N PRO A 102 -1.09 -34.95 0.66
CA PRO A 102 -0.20 -35.85 1.39
C PRO A 102 -0.92 -36.97 2.16
N SER A 103 -2.17 -36.73 2.55
CA SER A 103 -2.98 -37.66 3.35
C SER A 103 -3.90 -38.55 2.51
N ARG A 104 -4.27 -38.13 1.29
CA ARG A 104 -5.29 -38.80 0.46
C ARG A 104 -4.81 -39.16 -0.96
N GLY A 105 -3.57 -38.84 -1.31
CA GLY A 105 -3.04 -39.06 -2.66
C GLY A 105 -3.57 -38.05 -3.67
N ARG A 106 -3.85 -38.48 -4.91
CA ARG A 106 -4.40 -37.58 -5.94
C ARG A 106 -5.89 -37.38 -5.73
N VAL A 107 -6.30 -36.17 -5.37
CA VAL A 107 -7.70 -35.79 -5.17
C VAL A 107 -8.10 -34.79 -6.27
N ALA A 108 -9.23 -35.06 -6.91
CA ALA A 108 -9.81 -34.12 -7.86
C ALA A 108 -10.64 -33.08 -7.10
N GLU A 109 -10.25 -31.80 -7.21
CA GLU A 109 -10.89 -30.71 -6.50
C GLU A 109 -11.22 -29.57 -7.45
N CYS A 110 -12.28 -28.80 -7.18
CA CYS A 110 -12.57 -27.61 -7.97
C CYS A 110 -11.52 -26.53 -7.65
N GLY A 111 -10.74 -26.14 -8.65
CA GLY A 111 -9.59 -25.25 -8.47
C GLY A 111 -9.21 -24.53 -9.76
N HIS A 112 -8.16 -23.72 -9.68
CA HIS A 112 -7.62 -23.00 -10.81
C HIS A 112 -6.24 -23.55 -11.15
N SER A 113 -5.93 -23.62 -12.44
CA SER A 113 -4.60 -24.03 -12.90
C SER A 113 -3.54 -23.00 -12.52
N ALA A 114 -2.28 -23.42 -12.38
CA ALA A 114 -1.16 -22.51 -12.10
C ALA A 114 -1.08 -21.37 -13.13
N SER A 115 -1.35 -21.66 -14.42
CA SER A 115 -1.40 -20.67 -15.49
C SER A 115 -2.53 -19.67 -15.31
N GLU A 116 -3.72 -20.10 -14.89
CA GLU A 116 -4.85 -19.18 -14.63
C GLU A 116 -4.55 -18.24 -13.48
N ILE A 117 -3.91 -18.75 -12.42
CA ILE A 117 -3.50 -17.94 -11.26
C ILE A 117 -2.46 -16.90 -11.68
N LEU A 118 -1.47 -17.28 -12.50
CA LEU A 118 -0.48 -16.34 -13.04
C LEU A 118 -1.16 -15.26 -13.89
N VAL A 119 -2.06 -15.65 -14.79
CA VAL A 119 -2.82 -14.69 -15.62
C VAL A 119 -3.65 -13.74 -14.75
N ALA A 120 -4.35 -14.25 -13.74
CA ALA A 120 -5.12 -13.43 -12.79
C ALA A 120 -4.24 -12.47 -11.98
N SER A 121 -2.97 -12.82 -11.76
CA SER A 121 -1.99 -11.98 -11.04
C SER A 121 -1.33 -10.90 -11.90
N THR A 122 -1.61 -10.84 -13.21
CA THR A 122 -0.95 -9.90 -14.13
C THR A 122 -1.25 -8.43 -13.78
N TYR A 123 -2.48 -8.13 -13.36
CA TYR A 123 -2.83 -6.76 -12.94
C TYR A 123 -2.08 -6.35 -11.66
N VAL A 124 -1.91 -7.31 -10.74
CA VAL A 124 -1.10 -7.12 -9.53
C VAL A 124 0.36 -6.82 -9.90
N ALA A 125 0.92 -7.54 -10.88
CA ALA A 125 2.27 -7.28 -11.40
C ALA A 125 2.39 -5.87 -12.00
N PHE A 126 1.37 -5.42 -12.74
CA PHE A 126 1.31 -4.08 -13.29
C PHE A 126 1.32 -3.01 -12.19
N LEU A 127 0.46 -3.14 -11.17
CA LEU A 127 0.45 -2.23 -10.01
C LEU A 127 1.82 -2.19 -9.34
N LEU A 128 2.41 -3.36 -9.07
CA LEU A 128 3.71 -3.46 -8.43
C LEU A 128 4.82 -2.81 -9.27
N GLY A 129 4.78 -2.96 -10.59
CA GLY A 129 5.65 -2.26 -11.53
C GLY A 129 5.51 -0.74 -11.42
N CYS A 130 4.29 -0.22 -11.34
CA CYS A 130 4.05 1.20 -11.10
C CYS A 130 4.63 1.67 -9.75
N LEU A 131 4.50 0.88 -8.68
CA LEU A 131 5.13 1.19 -7.39
C LEU A 131 6.66 1.26 -7.51
N LEU A 132 7.29 0.34 -8.25
CA LEU A 132 8.74 0.33 -8.44
C LEU A 132 9.24 1.54 -9.23
N VAL A 133 8.45 2.06 -10.18
CA VAL A 133 8.80 3.25 -10.97
C VAL A 133 8.59 4.54 -10.17
N VAL A 134 7.47 4.66 -9.45
CA VAL A 134 7.13 5.87 -8.68
C VAL A 134 7.92 5.94 -7.35
N GLY A 135 8.26 4.79 -6.78
CA GLY A 135 8.90 4.67 -5.46
C GLY A 135 10.22 5.43 -5.31
N PRO A 136 11.19 5.32 -6.24
CA PRO A 136 12.43 6.09 -6.19
C PRO A 136 12.19 7.60 -6.16
N ALA A 137 11.26 8.10 -6.98
CA ALA A 137 10.93 9.53 -7.00
C ALA A 137 10.38 9.98 -5.64
N ALA A 138 9.48 9.20 -5.02
CA ALA A 138 8.98 9.47 -3.68
C ALA A 138 10.07 9.38 -2.58
N ALA A 139 11.05 8.49 -2.73
CA ALA A 139 12.12 8.29 -1.76
C ALA A 139 13.14 9.44 -1.72
N THR A 140 13.33 10.17 -2.82
CA THR A 140 14.26 11.32 -2.87
C THR A 140 13.80 12.52 -2.03
N LYS A 141 12.49 12.63 -1.75
CA LYS A 141 11.91 13.75 -1.02
C LYS A 141 12.11 13.59 0.49
N LYS A 142 13.05 14.36 1.07
CA LYS A 142 13.38 14.33 2.50
C LYS A 142 12.34 14.98 3.43
N ARG A 143 11.34 15.67 2.87
CA ARG A 143 10.43 16.57 3.61
C ARG A 143 9.39 15.85 4.48
N ASN A 144 9.25 14.53 4.38
CA ASN A 144 8.24 13.75 5.11
C ASN A 144 8.84 12.51 5.78
N PHE A 145 9.67 12.69 6.81
CA PHE A 145 10.12 11.62 7.73
C PHE A 145 10.71 10.34 7.07
N ARG A 146 11.31 10.48 5.87
CA ARG A 146 11.73 9.35 5.01
C ARG A 146 10.61 8.33 4.77
N GLU A 147 9.35 8.74 4.84
CA GLU A 147 8.20 7.86 4.64
C GLU A 147 8.20 7.23 3.24
N GLY A 148 8.58 8.03 2.23
CA GLY A 148 8.77 7.55 0.86
C GLY A 148 9.83 6.45 0.75
N LEU A 149 10.86 6.47 1.61
CA LEU A 149 11.89 5.43 1.65
C LEU A 149 11.33 4.11 2.17
N TYR A 150 10.59 4.12 3.28
CA TYR A 150 9.98 2.90 3.83
C TYR A 150 9.00 2.27 2.85
N LEU A 151 8.18 3.09 2.18
CA LEU A 151 7.28 2.62 1.12
C LEU A 151 8.06 2.04 -0.07
N CYS A 152 9.16 2.67 -0.49
CA CYS A 152 10.00 2.17 -1.58
C CYS A 152 10.64 0.82 -1.22
N VAL A 153 11.25 0.70 -0.03
CA VAL A 153 11.84 -0.56 0.46
C VAL A 153 10.79 -1.67 0.54
N ALA A 154 9.59 -1.36 1.03
CA ALA A 154 8.48 -2.32 1.07
C ALA A 154 8.11 -2.80 -0.35
N SER A 155 8.00 -1.89 -1.33
CA SER A 155 7.69 -2.25 -2.72
C SER A 155 8.73 -3.20 -3.31
N TRP A 156 10.03 -2.94 -3.10
CA TRP A 156 11.10 -3.81 -3.58
C TRP A 156 11.11 -5.18 -2.89
N ALA A 157 10.89 -5.22 -1.57
CA ALA A 157 10.82 -6.47 -0.82
C ALA A 157 9.63 -7.33 -1.27
N VAL A 158 8.46 -6.72 -1.46
CA VAL A 158 7.27 -7.42 -1.96
C VAL A 158 7.45 -7.86 -3.42
N ALA A 159 8.13 -7.08 -4.26
CA ALA A 159 8.49 -7.49 -5.62
C ALA A 159 9.38 -8.73 -5.64
N ALA A 160 10.39 -8.80 -4.78
CA ALA A 160 11.24 -9.98 -4.66
C ALA A 160 10.46 -11.23 -4.24
N VAL A 161 9.57 -11.09 -3.24
CA VAL A 161 8.67 -12.18 -2.82
C VAL A 161 7.74 -12.57 -3.96
N TRP A 162 7.16 -11.60 -4.68
CA TRP A 162 6.25 -11.84 -5.78
C TRP A 162 6.90 -12.68 -6.88
N ILE A 163 8.09 -12.26 -7.32
CA ILE A 163 8.88 -13.00 -8.32
C ILE A 163 9.21 -14.41 -7.81
N THR A 164 9.56 -14.55 -6.53
CA THR A 164 9.94 -15.84 -5.94
C THR A 164 8.76 -16.83 -5.96
N TRP A 165 7.56 -16.43 -5.53
CA TRP A 165 6.43 -17.36 -5.54
C TRP A 165 5.90 -17.62 -6.95
N CYS A 166 5.98 -16.66 -7.88
CA CYS A 166 5.69 -16.90 -9.30
C CYS A 166 6.64 -17.94 -9.91
N ALA A 167 7.94 -17.84 -9.61
CA ALA A 167 8.93 -18.84 -10.05
C ALA A 167 8.67 -20.21 -9.43
N LEU A 168 8.36 -20.27 -8.12
CA LEU A 168 7.99 -21.51 -7.45
C LEU A 168 6.73 -22.14 -8.06
N LEU A 169 5.75 -21.33 -8.44
CA LEU A 169 4.51 -21.81 -9.05
C LEU A 169 4.77 -22.42 -10.44
N ALA A 170 5.71 -21.85 -11.21
CA ALA A 170 6.13 -22.39 -12.50
C ALA A 170 6.92 -23.71 -12.36
N LEU A 171 7.75 -23.84 -11.32
CA LEU A 171 8.56 -25.04 -11.07
C LEU A 171 7.76 -26.19 -10.43
N TYR A 172 6.83 -25.87 -9.53
CA TYR A 172 6.09 -26.83 -8.70
C TYR A 172 4.57 -26.62 -8.79
N PRO A 173 3.94 -26.89 -9.95
CA PRO A 173 2.51 -26.68 -10.15
C PRO A 173 1.63 -27.50 -9.19
N ASN A 174 2.14 -28.64 -8.69
CA ASN A 174 1.42 -29.48 -7.72
C ASN A 174 1.25 -28.81 -6.34
N TRP A 175 2.06 -27.80 -6.02
CA TRP A 175 2.13 -27.15 -4.69
C TRP A 175 1.46 -25.78 -4.68
N THR A 176 0.62 -25.51 -5.70
CA THR A 176 -0.02 -24.21 -5.97
C THR A 176 -0.66 -23.57 -4.72
N ARG A 177 -1.42 -24.34 -3.94
CA ARG A 177 -2.15 -23.81 -2.77
C ARG A 177 -1.21 -23.26 -1.71
N LEU A 178 -0.17 -24.04 -1.38
CA LEU A 178 0.81 -23.67 -0.38
C LEU A 178 1.63 -22.47 -0.84
N ILE A 179 2.05 -22.46 -2.11
CA ILE A 179 2.86 -21.39 -2.68
C ILE A 179 2.07 -20.07 -2.70
N VAL A 180 0.82 -20.09 -3.16
CA VAL A 180 -0.02 -18.89 -3.22
C VAL A 180 -0.34 -18.37 -1.81
N SER A 181 -0.72 -19.24 -0.88
CA SER A 181 -1.00 -18.81 0.50
C SER A 181 0.25 -18.24 1.17
N ALA A 182 1.41 -18.89 1.01
CA ALA A 182 2.66 -18.41 1.59
C ALA A 182 3.10 -17.08 0.96
N GLY A 183 2.96 -16.91 -0.36
CA GLY A 183 3.25 -15.66 -1.07
C GLY A 183 2.36 -14.51 -0.60
N MET A 184 1.06 -14.77 -0.40
CA MET A 184 0.11 -13.78 0.11
C MET A 184 0.43 -13.36 1.53
N THR A 185 0.60 -14.33 2.44
CA THR A 185 0.89 -14.05 3.84
C THR A 185 2.21 -13.32 3.98
N SER A 186 3.28 -13.75 3.30
CA SER A 186 4.58 -13.08 3.35
C SER A 186 4.52 -11.64 2.82
N SER A 187 3.81 -11.39 1.73
CA SER A 187 3.60 -10.03 1.21
C SER A 187 2.88 -9.13 2.22
N ALA A 188 1.81 -9.64 2.85
CA ALA A 188 1.08 -8.90 3.88
C ALA A 188 1.95 -8.61 5.11
N THR A 189 2.75 -9.59 5.56
CA THR A 189 3.67 -9.43 6.68
C THR A 189 4.74 -8.39 6.38
N ILE A 190 5.30 -8.37 5.16
CA ILE A 190 6.30 -7.36 4.77
C ILE A 190 5.69 -5.96 4.80
N ILE A 191 4.49 -5.77 4.26
CA ILE A 191 3.82 -4.46 4.29
C ILE A 191 3.56 -4.03 5.74
N LEU A 192 3.08 -4.95 6.58
CA LEU A 192 2.82 -4.69 8.00
C LEU A 192 4.10 -4.27 8.74
N VAL A 193 5.18 -5.04 8.59
CA VAL A 193 6.43 -4.80 9.32
C VAL A 193 7.18 -3.58 8.77
N VAL A 194 7.28 -3.41 7.45
CA VAL A 194 8.10 -2.34 6.86
C VAL A 194 7.38 -1.00 6.83
N VAL A 195 6.06 -0.98 6.61
CA VAL A 195 5.30 0.27 6.47
C VAL A 195 4.63 0.69 7.78
N TYR A 196 3.99 -0.24 8.49
CA TYR A 196 3.20 0.10 9.68
C TYR A 196 4.02 0.09 10.96
N ALA A 197 4.99 -0.81 11.14
CA ALA A 197 5.76 -0.85 12.39
C ALA A 197 6.53 0.46 12.67
N PRO A 198 7.24 1.08 11.71
CA PRO A 198 7.92 2.36 11.98
C PRO A 198 6.95 3.48 12.35
N LYS A 199 5.76 3.49 11.74
CA LYS A 199 4.71 4.48 12.03
C LYS A 199 4.14 4.30 13.43
N LEU A 200 3.86 3.06 13.83
CA LEU A 200 3.35 2.75 15.16
C LEU A 200 4.37 3.09 16.25
N CYS A 201 5.64 2.74 16.06
CA CYS A 201 6.71 3.11 16.98
C CYS A 201 6.81 4.62 17.14
N PHE A 202 6.78 5.37 16.04
CA PHE A 202 6.84 6.83 16.06
C PHE A 202 5.67 7.45 16.87
N ILE A 203 4.44 7.04 16.57
CA ILE A 203 3.24 7.54 17.25
C ILE A 203 3.31 7.24 18.76
N MET A 204 3.64 5.99 19.13
CA MET A 204 3.70 5.57 20.54
C MET A 204 4.76 6.35 21.33
N THR A 205 5.96 6.56 20.77
CA THR A 205 7.00 7.33 21.46
C THR A 205 6.60 8.78 21.69
N HIS A 206 5.88 9.40 20.74
CA HIS A 206 5.41 10.77 20.89
C HIS A 206 4.30 10.89 21.94
N SER A 207 3.35 9.96 22.00
CA SER A 207 2.26 9.97 22.99
C SER A 207 2.75 9.79 24.43
N LEU A 208 3.81 9.00 24.65
CA LEU A 208 4.39 8.82 25.99
C LEU A 208 5.03 10.11 26.53
N THR A 209 5.65 10.91 25.68
CA THR A 209 6.17 12.24 26.06
C THR A 209 5.10 13.21 26.56
N PHE A 210 3.85 13.07 26.11
CA PHE A 210 2.74 13.92 26.59
C PHE A 210 2.14 13.41 27.91
N SER A 211 2.33 12.14 28.26
CA SER A 211 1.75 11.56 29.48
C SER A 211 2.63 11.76 30.72
N GLU A 212 3.91 12.14 30.55
CA GLU A 212 4.82 12.52 31.63
C GLU A 212 4.81 14.05 31.88
N GLU A 213 3.66 14.72 31.80
CA GLU A 213 3.52 16.02 32.46
C GLU A 213 3.16 15.76 33.95
N PRO A 214 4.11 15.91 34.90
CA PRO A 214 3.80 15.72 36.31
C PRO A 214 2.80 16.79 36.76
N ALA A 215 1.72 16.35 37.41
CA ALA A 215 0.69 17.18 38.06
C ALA A 215 1.21 18.01 39.26
N ASP A 216 2.50 18.29 39.33
CA ASP A 216 3.11 19.16 40.32
C ASP A 216 3.78 20.32 39.58
N GLY A 217 3.31 21.53 39.87
CA GLY A 217 3.69 22.80 39.25
C GLY A 217 5.14 23.23 39.52
N LYS A 218 6.10 22.32 39.32
CA LYS A 218 7.54 22.57 39.34
C LYS A 218 8.12 22.26 37.97
N ARG A 219 8.26 23.35 37.22
CA ARG A 219 9.04 23.46 36.00
C ARG A 219 10.52 23.17 36.31
N ILE A 220 10.97 21.94 36.09
CA ILE A 220 12.38 21.51 36.13
C ILE A 220 12.44 20.17 35.38
N VAL A 221 13.33 19.82 34.44
CA VAL A 221 14.57 20.33 33.84
C VAL A 221 14.62 19.61 32.48
N GLY A 222 14.89 20.27 31.35
CA GLY A 222 16.24 20.30 30.79
C GLY A 222 16.31 19.64 29.43
N ILE A 223 16.25 20.46 28.38
CA ILE A 223 16.70 20.07 27.05
C ILE A 223 18.21 19.83 27.15
N PRO A 224 18.77 18.65 26.82
CA PRO A 224 20.18 18.56 26.50
C PRO A 224 20.38 19.29 25.18
N ARG A 225 20.75 20.57 25.30
CA ARG A 225 21.33 21.35 24.22
C ARG A 225 22.60 20.60 23.82
N ILE A 226 22.57 19.93 22.67
CA ILE A 226 23.75 19.29 22.08
C ILE A 226 24.83 20.36 22.03
N GLY A 227 25.83 20.18 22.87
CA GLY A 227 26.94 21.09 23.08
C GLY A 227 27.66 21.30 21.77
N ASN A 228 27.64 22.55 21.34
CA ASN A 228 28.60 23.10 20.41
C ASN A 228 29.97 23.09 21.10
N ALA A 229 30.80 22.10 20.77
CA ALA A 229 32.19 22.06 21.23
C ALA A 229 33.01 23.07 20.42
N ASN A 230 33.20 24.22 21.06
CA ASN A 230 34.08 25.31 20.72
C ASN A 230 35.53 24.84 20.50
N ILE A 231 36.03 24.95 19.26
CA ILE A 231 37.48 25.03 18.99
C ILE A 231 37.88 26.49 19.16
N LYS A 232 38.55 26.78 20.28
CA LYS A 232 39.13 28.09 20.59
C LYS A 232 40.33 28.37 19.69
N GLY A 233 40.34 29.58 19.12
CA GLY A 233 41.45 30.52 19.31
C GLY A 233 42.19 30.97 18.05
N GLN A 234 41.96 32.22 17.63
CA GLN A 234 43.07 33.08 17.18
C GLN A 234 42.70 34.57 17.30
N LYS A 235 43.73 35.38 17.52
CA LYS A 235 43.78 36.70 18.17
C LYS A 235 43.23 37.88 17.35
N ARG A 236 42.83 38.92 18.11
CA ARG A 236 42.60 40.33 17.71
C ARG A 236 43.72 40.88 16.82
N HIS A 237 43.37 41.77 15.90
CA HIS A 237 44.02 43.08 15.75
C HIS A 237 43.06 44.13 15.16
N HIS A 238 43.14 45.33 15.74
CA HIS A 238 42.52 46.59 15.35
C HIS A 238 43.02 47.10 13.97
N SER A 239 42.13 47.73 13.19
CA SER A 239 42.39 49.05 12.58
C SER A 239 41.11 49.70 12.03
N ASN A 240 41.03 51.02 12.17
CA ASN A 240 39.92 51.94 11.89
C ASN A 240 39.67 52.22 10.38
N SER A 241 38.39 52.48 10.04
CA SER A 241 37.77 53.51 9.15
C SER A 241 38.44 54.04 7.86
N PRO A 242 37.72 54.77 6.98
CA PRO A 242 36.36 54.59 6.44
C PRO A 242 36.30 54.87 4.90
N SER A 243 35.08 54.89 4.33
CA SER A 243 34.58 55.79 3.27
C SER A 243 34.09 55.21 1.92
N SER A 244 32.95 55.80 1.50
CA SER A 244 32.33 55.88 0.17
C SER A 244 31.42 54.73 -0.30
N LEU A 245 30.31 54.93 -1.02
CA LEU A 245 29.38 56.05 -1.27
C LEU A 245 28.30 55.49 -2.23
N GLY A 246 27.01 55.77 -1.97
CA GLY A 246 25.93 55.76 -2.97
C GLY A 246 25.18 54.43 -3.15
N LYS A 247 23.86 54.37 -3.37
CA LYS A 247 22.75 55.33 -3.63
C LYS A 247 21.45 54.58 -3.22
N TYR A 248 20.55 55.11 -2.36
CA TYR A 248 19.26 55.79 -2.69
C TYR A 248 18.68 55.43 -4.08
N CYS A 249 17.41 55.04 -4.32
CA CYS A 249 16.06 55.26 -3.73
C CYS A 249 15.04 54.38 -4.54
N PRO A 250 13.69 54.46 -4.43
CA PRO A 250 12.74 54.60 -3.31
C PRO A 250 11.60 53.54 -3.30
N ASP A 251 10.70 53.75 -2.34
CA ASP A 251 9.47 53.08 -1.90
C ASP A 251 8.31 52.90 -2.92
N ASN A 252 7.49 51.87 -2.65
CA ASN A 252 6.01 51.80 -2.62
C ASN A 252 5.67 50.29 -2.51
N GLU A 253 4.75 49.77 -1.69
CA GLU A 253 3.50 50.30 -1.18
C GLU A 253 3.08 49.46 0.04
N MET A 254 2.54 50.14 1.05
CA MET A 254 1.92 49.54 2.23
C MET A 254 0.64 48.80 1.85
N THR A 255 0.51 47.53 2.26
CA THR A 255 -0.81 46.98 2.57
C THR A 255 -0.76 46.31 3.93
N MET A 256 -1.31 47.05 4.88
CA MET A 256 -1.59 46.66 6.26
C MET A 256 -2.91 45.90 6.26
N THR A 257 -2.88 44.59 6.54
CA THR A 257 -4.00 43.93 7.22
C THR A 257 -3.46 43.13 8.40
N ARG A 258 -4.16 43.35 9.50
CA ARG A 258 -3.88 42.98 10.88
C ARG A 258 -4.77 41.78 11.22
N SER A 259 -4.36 41.00 12.23
CA SER A 259 -5.25 40.19 13.09
C SER A 259 -5.77 38.91 12.40
N ILE A 260 -5.99 37.73 12.98
CA ILE A 260 -6.18 37.14 14.33
C ILE A 260 -5.78 35.65 14.12
N GLY A 261 -4.98 34.99 14.96
CA GLY A 261 -5.48 34.25 16.12
C GLY A 261 -6.36 33.05 15.70
N ASP A 262 -6.04 31.87 16.23
CA ASP A 262 -6.80 30.60 16.20
C ASP A 262 -6.50 29.60 15.07
N ASP A 263 -5.35 28.94 15.17
CA ASP A 263 -5.04 27.69 14.45
C ASP A 263 -5.52 26.42 15.20
N ASP A 264 -6.13 26.55 16.39
CA ASP A 264 -6.63 25.40 17.15
C ASP A 264 -8.08 25.02 16.83
N THR A 265 -8.86 25.89 16.17
CA THR A 265 -10.28 25.65 15.91
C THR A 265 -10.56 24.88 14.61
N ALA A 266 -9.61 24.89 13.65
CA ALA A 266 -9.81 24.21 12.36
C ALA A 266 -9.76 22.68 12.49
N THR A 267 -9.00 22.16 13.45
CA THR A 267 -8.90 20.72 13.70
C THR A 267 -10.13 20.19 14.45
N GLU A 268 -10.75 21.00 15.30
CA GLU A 268 -12.00 20.65 16.00
C GLU A 268 -13.24 20.70 15.08
N ILE A 269 -13.29 21.62 14.11
CA ILE A 269 -14.43 21.71 13.18
C ILE A 269 -14.48 20.52 12.21
N VAL A 270 -13.33 19.98 11.78
CA VAL A 270 -13.29 18.78 10.93
C VAL A 270 -13.64 17.52 11.72
N HIS A 271 -13.33 17.45 13.01
CA HIS A 271 -13.71 16.33 13.86
C HIS A 271 -15.21 16.37 14.25
N ALA A 272 -15.78 17.56 14.48
CA ALA A 272 -17.20 17.75 14.77
C ALA A 272 -18.11 17.53 13.55
N THR A 273 -17.66 17.91 12.34
CA THR A 273 -18.45 17.73 11.11
C THR A 273 -18.58 16.26 10.71
N ASN A 274 -17.53 15.44 10.95
CA ASN A 274 -17.58 14.01 10.67
C ASN A 274 -18.49 13.24 11.66
N LEU A 275 -18.59 13.69 12.92
CA LEU A 275 -19.53 13.11 13.90
C LEU A 275 -20.99 13.50 13.63
N ALA A 276 -21.26 14.69 13.11
CA ALA A 276 -22.62 15.12 12.75
C ALA A 276 -23.16 14.39 11.50
N VAL A 277 -22.29 14.03 10.54
CA VAL A 277 -22.68 13.24 9.36
C VAL A 277 -22.89 11.77 9.72
N LEU A 278 -22.09 11.20 10.63
CA LEU A 278 -22.29 9.83 11.14
C LEU A 278 -23.56 9.70 11.99
N ASN A 279 -23.87 10.67 12.86
CA ASN A 279 -25.10 10.62 13.66
C ASN A 279 -26.38 10.81 12.84
N ARG A 280 -26.34 11.51 11.69
CA ARG A 280 -27.49 11.57 10.77
C ARG A 280 -27.70 10.29 9.98
N ALA A 281 -26.67 9.47 9.77
CA ALA A 281 -26.78 8.20 9.08
C ALA A 281 -27.34 7.07 9.97
N PHE A 282 -27.23 7.19 11.30
CA PHE A 282 -27.74 6.21 12.27
C PHE A 282 -29.10 6.58 12.89
N ALA A 283 -29.66 7.75 12.59
CA ALA A 283 -30.96 8.19 13.08
C ALA A 283 -32.11 7.98 12.08
N SER A 284 -31.85 7.30 10.96
CA SER A 284 -32.80 7.03 9.88
C SER A 284 -33.09 5.53 9.67
N ASP A 285 -32.84 4.71 10.68
CA ASP A 285 -33.39 3.36 10.84
C ASP A 285 -34.18 3.26 12.16
#